data_AF-A0A110AZL2-F1
#
_entry.id   AF-A0A110AZL2-F1
#
_cell.length_a   1.000
_cell.length_b   1.000
_cell.length_c   1.000
_cell.angle_alpha   90.00
_cell.angle_beta   90.00
_cell.angle_gamma   90.00
#
_symmetry.space_group_name_H-M   'P 1'
#
loop_
_entity.id
_entity.type
_entity.pdbx_description
1 polymer ?
#
loop_
_entity_poly.entity_id
_entity_poly.type
_entity_poly.pdbx_seq_one_letter_code
_entity_poly.pdbx_strand_id
1 'polypeptide(L)'
;MNNENLHGTLVLVQPDFENDPGTKKGLIGILTYARSETENYVRFPEVGEAYYPAGRVMMLKDKQQVMDDLTHNGSNMPLDDFKAMYKIMLLQDRGTSQALYSALAIANDHPGVQERVLESINPMPKQEMAKTYSR
;
A
#
# COMPACT_ATOMS: atom_id res chain seq x y z
N MET A 1 -10.10 -8.35 -7.94
CA MET A 1 -9.83 -8.75 -6.55
C MET A 1 -11.02 -8.33 -5.72
N ASN A 2 -11.64 -9.24 -4.96
CA ASN A 2 -12.78 -8.91 -4.08
C ASN A 2 -12.29 -8.12 -2.86
N ASN A 3 -13.07 -7.15 -2.34
CA ASN A 3 -12.70 -6.36 -1.15
C ASN A 3 -12.40 -7.18 0.10
N GLU A 4 -12.91 -8.41 0.18
CA GLU A 4 -12.64 -9.34 1.27
C GLU A 4 -11.16 -9.69 1.39
N ASN A 5 -10.37 -9.59 0.30
CA ASN A 5 -8.93 -9.80 0.32
C ASN A 5 -8.11 -8.60 0.79
N LEU A 6 -8.73 -7.43 1.00
CA LEU A 6 -8.01 -6.22 1.44
C LEU A 6 -8.03 -6.04 2.96
N HIS A 7 -8.96 -6.70 3.66
CA HIS A 7 -9.04 -6.64 5.11
C HIS A 7 -7.81 -7.30 5.76
N GLY A 8 -7.13 -6.58 6.66
CA GLY A 8 -5.92 -7.06 7.32
C GLY A 8 -4.64 -6.75 6.55
N THR A 9 -4.72 -6.14 5.37
CA THR A 9 -3.57 -5.74 4.58
C THR A 9 -2.84 -4.58 5.25
N LEU A 10 -1.50 -4.70 5.35
CA LEU A 10 -0.65 -3.59 5.76
C LEU A 10 -0.60 -2.54 4.65
N VAL A 11 -0.83 -1.29 5.02
CA VAL A 11 -0.90 -0.16 4.10
C VAL A 11 -0.08 1.01 4.61
N LEU A 12 0.50 1.77 3.68
CA LEU A 12 1.12 3.05 3.91
C LEU A 12 0.12 4.16 3.51
N VAL A 13 -0.21 5.03 4.45
CA VAL A 13 -1.03 6.21 4.19
C VAL A 13 -0.12 7.39 3.86
N GLN A 14 -0.26 7.93 2.65
CA GLN A 14 0.51 9.09 2.22
C GLN A 14 0.11 10.34 3.03
N PRO A 15 1.08 11.17 3.45
CA PRO A 15 0.78 12.39 4.21
C PRO A 15 -0.06 13.37 3.37
N ASP A 16 -0.99 14.05 4.04
CA ASP A 16 -1.77 15.11 3.43
C ASP A 16 -1.03 16.45 3.55
N PHE A 17 -0.23 16.76 2.52
CA PHE A 17 0.60 17.96 2.48
C PHE A 17 -0.18 19.28 2.55
N GLU A 18 -1.48 19.29 2.20
CA GLU A 18 -2.30 20.51 2.28
C GLU A 18 -2.72 20.81 3.73
N ASN A 19 -2.91 19.78 4.55
CA ASN A 19 -3.49 19.91 5.89
C ASN A 19 -2.50 19.62 7.04
N ASP A 20 -1.35 18.98 6.78
CA ASP A 20 -0.32 18.71 7.79
C ASP A 20 1.11 18.90 7.23
N PRO A 21 1.61 20.14 7.17
CA PRO A 21 2.96 20.44 6.68
C PRO A 21 4.09 20.06 7.66
N GLY A 22 3.77 19.70 8.91
CA GLY A 22 4.74 19.54 10.00
C GLY A 22 5.30 18.12 10.18
N THR A 23 4.53 17.08 9.85
CA THR A 23 4.84 15.68 10.22
C THR A 23 5.01 14.81 8.97
N LYS A 24 6.09 15.03 8.22
CA LYS A 24 6.33 14.42 6.89
C LYS A 24 6.77 12.95 6.91
N LYS A 25 6.02 12.04 7.52
CA LYS A 25 6.20 10.60 7.31
C LYS A 25 4.84 9.93 7.16
N GLY A 26 4.63 9.21 6.06
CA GLY A 26 3.44 8.39 5.90
C GLY A 26 3.31 7.39 7.04
N LEU A 27 2.08 7.12 7.48
CA LEU A 27 1.81 6.21 8.58
C LEU A 27 1.53 4.82 8.03
N ILE A 28 2.10 3.79 8.68
CA ILE A 28 1.83 2.40 8.32
C ILE A 28 0.75 1.87 9.26
N GLY A 29 -0.34 1.38 8.69
CA GLY A 29 -1.47 0.84 9.41
C GLY A 29 -1.99 -0.45 8.79
N ILE A 30 -3.07 -0.95 9.35
CA ILE A 30 -3.78 -2.13 8.85
C ILE A 30 -5.10 -1.65 8.28
N LEU A 31 -5.40 -2.01 7.03
CA LEU A 31 -6.69 -1.74 6.43
C LEU A 31 -7.76 -2.62 7.08
N THR A 32 -8.67 -2.01 7.82
CA THR A 32 -9.77 -2.70 8.51
C THR A 32 -11.04 -2.73 7.68
N TYR A 33 -11.25 -1.77 6.77
CA TYR A 33 -12.40 -1.82 5.87
C TYR A 33 -12.20 -0.99 4.60
N ALA A 34 -12.28 -1.64 3.44
CA ALA A 34 -12.26 -0.98 2.14
C ALA A 34 -13.71 -0.80 1.63
N ARG A 35 -14.24 0.43 1.69
CA ARG A 35 -15.65 0.72 1.36
C ARG A 35 -15.82 1.26 -0.06
N SER A 36 -15.02 2.26 -0.43
CA SER A 36 -15.19 3.02 -1.68
C SER A 36 -13.95 3.88 -1.98
N GLU A 37 -13.91 4.53 -3.14
CA GLU A 37 -12.86 5.47 -3.53
C GLU A 37 -12.59 6.59 -2.51
N THR A 38 -13.58 6.99 -1.73
CA THR A 38 -13.47 8.15 -0.82
C THR A 38 -13.28 7.78 0.65
N GLU A 39 -13.61 6.53 1.02
CA GLU A 39 -13.74 6.15 2.43
C GLU A 39 -13.19 4.74 2.64
N ASN A 40 -12.01 4.64 3.24
CA ASN A 40 -11.35 3.37 3.57
C ASN A 40 -10.70 3.47 4.93
N TYR A 41 -11.03 2.55 5.83
CA TYR A 41 -10.68 2.58 7.24
C TYR A 41 -9.34 1.89 7.46
N VAL A 42 -8.42 2.63 8.09
CA VAL A 42 -7.08 2.17 8.45
C VAL A 42 -6.89 2.34 9.95
N ARG A 43 -6.46 1.27 10.60
CA ARG A 43 -6.12 1.27 12.02
C ARG A 43 -4.61 1.38 12.21
N PHE A 44 -4.21 2.31 13.06
CA PHE A 44 -2.85 2.51 13.51
C PHE A 44 -2.71 2.11 14.98
N PRO A 45 -1.59 1.49 15.39
CA PRO A 45 -1.38 1.08 16.79
C PRO A 45 -1.49 2.22 17.82
N GLU A 46 -1.02 3.42 17.48
CA GLU A 46 -0.92 4.54 18.44
C GLU A 46 -2.03 5.59 18.28
N VAL A 47 -2.62 5.70 17.09
CA VAL A 47 -3.56 6.79 16.75
C VAL A 47 -5.02 6.33 16.75
N GLY A 48 -5.26 5.01 16.70
CA GLY A 48 -6.61 4.44 16.54
C GLY A 48 -6.99 4.28 15.07
N GLU A 49 -8.26 4.43 14.73
CA GLU A 49 -8.78 4.20 13.37
C GLU A 49 -9.22 5.51 12.72
N ALA A 50 -8.86 5.69 11.45
CA ALA A 50 -9.24 6.83 10.62
C ALA A 50 -9.57 6.37 9.20
N TYR A 51 -10.31 7.18 8.44
CA TYR A 51 -10.64 6.86 7.05
C TYR A 51 -9.91 7.77 6.06
N TYR A 52 -9.57 7.20 4.90
CA TYR A 52 -8.86 7.89 3.83
C TYR A 52 -9.42 7.53 2.45
N PRO A 53 -9.29 8.41 1.45
CA PRO A 53 -9.57 8.06 0.07
C PRO A 53 -8.59 7.00 -0.45
N ALA A 54 -9.04 6.14 -1.36
CA ALA A 54 -8.29 5.00 -1.87
C ALA A 54 -6.93 5.38 -2.45
N GLY A 55 -6.88 6.49 -3.21
CA GLY A 55 -5.64 7.03 -3.79
C GLY A 55 -4.56 7.45 -2.77
N ARG A 56 -4.91 7.56 -1.49
CA ARG A 56 -3.96 7.89 -0.41
C ARG A 56 -3.54 6.67 0.41
N VAL A 57 -4.17 5.53 0.19
CA VAL A 57 -3.90 4.28 0.91
C VAL A 57 -3.14 3.36 -0.02
N MET A 58 -1.84 3.21 0.24
CA MET A 58 -0.91 2.49 -0.61
C MET A 58 -0.61 1.12 -0.03
N MET A 59 -0.61 0.08 -0.86
CA MET A 59 -0.14 -1.25 -0.54
C MET A 59 1.09 -1.61 -1.38
N LEU A 60 1.83 -2.63 -0.96
CA LEU A 60 2.91 -3.18 -1.79
C LEU A 60 2.30 -3.82 -3.03
N LYS A 61 2.89 -3.53 -4.19
CA LYS A 61 2.65 -4.27 -5.43
C LYS A 61 3.00 -5.74 -5.27
N ASP A 62 2.52 -6.56 -6.20
CA ASP A 62 2.90 -7.97 -6.23
C ASP A 62 4.42 -8.13 -6.38
N LYS A 63 5.01 -9.10 -5.68
CA LYS A 63 6.46 -9.37 -5.69
C LYS A 63 6.97 -9.57 -7.12
N GLN A 64 6.21 -10.27 -7.97
CA GLN A 64 6.58 -10.53 -9.36
C GLN A 64 6.69 -9.21 -10.15
N GLN A 65 5.78 -8.27 -9.94
CA GLN A 65 5.85 -6.95 -10.60
C GLN A 65 7.10 -6.18 -10.18
N VAL A 66 7.46 -6.22 -8.90
CA VAL A 66 8.68 -5.57 -8.39
C VAL A 66 9.94 -6.24 -8.97
N MET A 67 9.96 -7.57 -9.04
CA MET A 67 11.07 -8.34 -9.62
C MET A 67 11.22 -8.08 -11.12
N ASP A 68 10.10 -8.01 -11.85
CA ASP A 68 10.08 -7.69 -13.27
C ASP A 68 10.65 -6.28 -13.50
N ASP A 69 10.23 -5.28 -12.72
CA ASP A 69 10.77 -3.91 -12.85
C ASP A 69 12.28 -3.85 -12.55
N LEU A 70 12.75 -4.55 -11.51
CA LEU A 70 14.18 -4.68 -11.21
C LEU A 70 14.96 -5.31 -12.37
N THR A 71 14.40 -6.33 -13.01
CA THR A 71 15.06 -7.07 -14.10
C THR A 71 15.13 -6.24 -15.38
N HIS A 72 14.07 -5.51 -15.72
CA HIS A 72 13.99 -4.74 -16.96
C HIS A 72 14.63 -3.34 -16.85
N ASN A 73 14.49 -2.69 -15.71
CA ASN A 73 14.84 -1.28 -15.55
C ASN A 73 15.98 -1.04 -14.53
N GLY A 74 16.43 -2.07 -13.80
CA GLY A 74 17.42 -1.93 -12.74
C GLY A 74 18.76 -1.33 -13.18
N SER A 75 19.20 -1.59 -14.41
CA SER A 75 20.46 -1.02 -14.94
C SER A 75 20.42 0.49 -15.16
N ASN A 76 19.23 1.07 -15.30
CA ASN A 76 19.02 2.51 -15.52
C ASN A 76 18.60 3.26 -14.23
N MET A 77 18.56 2.54 -13.10
CA MET A 77 18.09 3.06 -11.83
C MET A 77 19.27 3.60 -10.99
N PRO A 78 19.06 4.64 -10.17
CA PRO A 78 20.02 4.99 -9.12
C PRO A 78 20.33 3.77 -8.24
N LEU A 79 21.60 3.57 -7.90
CA LEU A 79 22.04 2.39 -7.15
C LEU A 79 21.29 2.23 -5.80
N ASP A 80 20.97 3.34 -5.15
CA ASP A 80 20.27 3.33 -3.86
C ASP A 80 18.81 2.89 -4.02
N ASP A 81 18.13 3.36 -5.06
CA ASP A 81 16.77 2.94 -5.41
C ASP A 81 16.73 1.46 -5.77
N PHE A 82 17.71 0.97 -6.54
CA PHE A 82 17.83 -0.44 -6.89
C PHE A 82 17.99 -1.31 -5.62
N LYS A 83 18.88 -0.91 -4.70
CA LYS A 83 19.07 -1.62 -3.42
C LYS A 83 17.81 -1.62 -2.57
N ALA A 84 17.10 -0.49 -2.51
CA ALA A 84 15.86 -0.37 -1.77
C ALA A 84 14.78 -1.31 -2.32
N MET A 85 14.56 -1.30 -3.64
CA MET A 85 13.62 -2.19 -4.32
C MET A 85 13.99 -3.67 -4.14
N TYR A 86 15.26 -4.03 -4.30
CA TYR A 86 15.71 -5.41 -4.09
C TYR A 86 15.47 -5.87 -2.65
N LYS A 87 15.73 -5.01 -1.66
CA LYS A 87 15.46 -5.30 -0.25
C LYS A 87 13.96 -5.46 0.02
N ILE A 88 13.11 -4.62 -0.57
CA ILE A 88 11.65 -4.73 -0.50
C ILE A 88 11.21 -6.10 -1.04
N MET A 89 11.70 -6.50 -2.22
CA MET A 89 11.37 -7.79 -2.83
C MET A 89 11.76 -8.97 -1.92
N LEU A 90 12.95 -8.95 -1.31
CA LEU A 90 13.38 -9.99 -0.36
C LEU A 90 12.49 -10.05 0.89
N LEU A 91 12.03 -8.90 1.38
CA LEU A 91 11.11 -8.83 2.52
C LEU A 91 9.71 -9.33 2.16
N GLN A 92 9.24 -9.08 0.94
CA GLN A 92 7.99 -9.66 0.43
C GLN A 92 8.07 -11.18 0.32
N ASP A 93 9.20 -11.72 -0.15
CA ASP A 93 9.43 -13.17 -0.23
C ASP A 93 9.36 -13.85 1.15
N ARG A 94 9.82 -13.15 2.21
CA ARG A 94 9.71 -13.63 3.58
C ARG A 94 8.26 -13.72 4.09
N GLY A 95 7.38 -12.85 3.60
CA GLY A 95 5.93 -12.91 3.83
C GLY A 95 5.42 -12.64 5.26
N THR A 96 6.29 -12.38 6.25
CA THR A 96 5.84 -12.11 7.63
C THR A 96 5.34 -10.66 7.77
N SER A 97 4.39 -10.41 8.68
CA SER A 97 3.86 -9.06 8.91
C SER A 97 4.96 -8.04 9.24
N GLN A 98 5.96 -8.44 10.02
CA GLN A 98 7.12 -7.59 10.33
C GLN A 98 7.98 -7.28 9.11
N ALA A 99 8.16 -8.25 8.20
CA ALA A 99 8.90 -8.03 6.96
C ALA A 99 8.14 -7.09 6.03
N LEU A 100 6.83 -7.28 5.87
CA LEU A 100 5.98 -6.41 5.06
C LEU A 100 5.90 -4.98 5.63
N TYR A 101 5.83 -4.84 6.97
CA TYR A 101 5.94 -3.54 7.62
C TYR A 101 7.28 -2.86 7.29
N SER A 102 8.38 -3.62 7.38
CA SER A 102 9.72 -3.09 7.06
C SER A 102 9.83 -2.70 5.59
N ALA A 103 9.20 -3.44 4.68
CA ALA A 103 9.17 -3.13 3.26
C ALA A 103 8.42 -1.82 2.98
N LEU A 104 7.25 -1.62 3.60
CA LEU A 104 6.51 -0.35 3.51
C LEU A 104 7.30 0.82 4.12
N ALA A 105 8.00 0.60 5.22
CA ALA A 105 8.85 1.63 5.83
C ALA A 105 9.99 2.05 4.89
N ILE A 106 10.64 1.08 4.22
CA ILE A 106 11.66 1.38 3.21
C ILE A 106 11.06 2.18 2.05
N ALA A 107 9.89 1.79 1.54
CA ALA A 107 9.23 2.53 0.47
C ALA A 107 8.85 3.97 0.89
N ASN A 108 8.44 4.17 2.15
CA ASN A 108 8.16 5.50 2.70
C ASN A 108 9.42 6.37 2.76
N ASP A 109 10.56 5.80 3.13
CA ASP A 109 11.84 6.52 3.24
C ASP A 109 12.53 6.75 1.87
N HIS A 110 12.07 6.10 0.79
CA HIS A 110 12.65 6.19 -0.56
C HIS A 110 11.59 6.66 -1.59
N PRO A 111 11.36 7.99 -1.74
CA PRO A 111 10.36 8.51 -2.67
C PRO A 111 10.54 8.05 -4.13
N GLY A 112 11.78 7.88 -4.58
CA GLY A 112 12.12 7.46 -5.96
C GLY A 112 11.64 6.05 -6.33
N VAL A 113 11.35 5.21 -5.33
CA VAL A 113 10.88 3.83 -5.58
C VAL A 113 9.37 3.66 -5.38
N GLN A 114 8.67 4.65 -4.83
CA GLN A 114 7.26 4.50 -4.42
C GLN A 114 6.37 4.06 -5.57
N GLU A 115 6.43 4.74 -6.72
CA GLU A 115 5.62 4.39 -7.90
C GLU A 115 5.93 2.98 -8.44
N ARG A 116 7.10 2.44 -8.13
CA ARG A 116 7.57 1.14 -8.61
C ARG A 116 7.16 -0.01 -7.70
N VAL A 117 7.05 0.24 -6.40
CA VAL A 117 6.80 -0.80 -5.38
C VAL A 117 5.44 -0.67 -4.68
N LEU A 118 4.77 0.47 -4.82
CA LEU A 118 3.46 0.72 -4.21
C LEU A 118 2.38 0.88 -5.27
N GLU A 119 1.17 0.49 -4.89
CA GLU A 119 -0.05 0.76 -5.64
C GLU A 119 -1.17 1.20 -4.68
N SER A 120 -2.09 2.03 -5.15
CA SER A 120 -3.26 2.40 -4.36
C SER A 120 -4.20 1.21 -4.23
N ILE A 121 -4.90 1.11 -3.10
CA ILE A 121 -5.98 0.13 -2.97
C ILE A 121 -7.07 0.38 -4.03
N ASN A 122 -7.72 -0.69 -4.48
CA ASN A 122 -8.85 -0.60 -5.40
C ASN A 122 -10.09 -1.23 -4.76
N PRO A 123 -10.90 -0.44 -4.02
CA PRO A 123 -12.12 -0.93 -3.40
C PRO A 123 -13.21 -1.11 -4.48
N MET A 124 -13.55 -2.37 -4.79
CA MET A 124 -14.75 -2.66 -5.58
C MET A 124 -16.01 -2.13 -4.85
N PRO A 125 -16.89 -1.36 -5.51
CA PRO A 125 -18.15 -0.95 -4.90
C PRO A 125 -18.98 -2.18 -4.52
N LYS A 126 -19.48 -2.27 -3.27
CA LYS A 126 -20.38 -3.36 -2.82
C LYS A 126 -21.74 -3.39 -3.55
N GLN A 127 -22.03 -2.45 -4.44
CA GLN A 127 -23.30 -2.38 -5.16
C GLN A 127 -23.33 -3.33 -6.36
N GLU A 128 -23.39 -4.65 -6.14
CA GLU A 128 -23.96 -5.56 -7.16
C GLU A 128 -24.40 -6.96 -6.67
N MET A 129 -24.42 -7.25 -5.37
CA MET A 129 -24.88 -8.58 -4.89
C MET A 129 -26.33 -8.62 -4.39
N ALA A 130 -27.05 -7.49 -4.36
CA ALA A 130 -28.38 -7.42 -3.74
C ALA A 130 -29.58 -7.42 -4.72
N LYS A 131 -29.38 -7.52 -6.05
CA LYS A 131 -30.48 -7.40 -7.02
C LYS A 131 -30.80 -8.65 -7.87
N THR A 132 -30.15 -9.79 -7.67
CA THR A 132 -30.34 -10.96 -8.56
C THR A 132 -31.14 -12.13 -7.93
N TYR A 133 -31.71 -11.99 -6.73
CA TYR A 133 -32.51 -13.05 -6.09
C TYR A 133 -33.98 -12.68 -5.84
N SER A 134 -34.59 -11.93 -6.76
CA SER A 134 -36.04 -11.73 -6.77
C SER A 134 -36.61 -11.95 -8.16
N ARG A 135 -36.75 -13.21 -8.58
CA ARG A 135 -37.85 -13.69 -9.44
C ARG A 135 -38.12 -15.16 -9.14
#